data_AF-J9DQY8-F1
#
_entry.id   AF-J9DQY8-F1
#
_cell.length_a   1.000
_cell.length_b   1.000
_cell.length_c   1.000
_cell.angle_alpha   90.00
_cell.angle_beta   90.00
_cell.angle_gamma   90.00
#
_symmetry.space_group_name_H-M   'P 1'
#
loop_
_entity.id
_entity.type
_entity.pdbx_description
1 polymer ?
#
loop_
_entity_poly.entity_id
_entity_poly.type
_entity_poly.pdbx_seq_one_letter_code
_entity_poly.pdbx_strand_id
1 'polypeptide(L)'
;MKKFGIDWNDNNLLLALIVICTVLAISFYHGKNRYQKYLRKYYKKKVDKVLVDDFQDVLKSGDEDNLDMAHYLKNNISLQGRLWYDKKDKDKTYRVKPMIKTHLHIEMIHKLKVELWIKAISRLEAEYQHRIKSEILCVDDKMFHRMKKKIQNILFLDLVQDNVFSPTENYFELFNILQDAYKMVFLNMGLNYHVDKSIEISGSNNFQKIIQRMEDLKLEHNVAFRTTFDSSEREIRNVGKANMAICEAMEADLYTCFEYLKHLNS
;
A
#
# COMPACT_ATOMS: atom_id res chain seq x y z
N MET A 1 46.39 -19.96 -51.22
CA MET A 1 44.94 -19.70 -51.10
C MET A 1 44.72 -18.28 -50.58
N LYS A 2 44.61 -17.29 -51.48
CA LYS A 2 43.94 -16.02 -51.19
C LYS A 2 42.44 -16.31 -51.20
N LYS A 3 41.83 -16.53 -50.04
CA LYS A 3 40.37 -16.50 -49.90
C LYS A 3 40.08 -15.53 -48.76
N PHE A 4 39.52 -14.38 -49.13
CA PHE A 4 39.17 -13.22 -48.31
C PHE A 4 40.35 -12.29 -47.97
N GLY A 5 40.66 -11.40 -48.92
CA GLY A 5 41.55 -10.25 -48.72
C GLY A 5 40.87 -9.19 -47.87
N ILE A 6 41.02 -9.30 -46.55
CA ILE A 6 40.71 -8.24 -45.60
C ILE A 6 42.05 -7.84 -44.98
N ASP A 7 42.55 -6.65 -45.32
CA ASP A 7 43.68 -6.04 -44.61
C ASP A 7 43.14 -5.55 -43.27
N TRP A 8 43.46 -6.29 -42.20
CA TRP A 8 43.11 -5.91 -40.84
C TRP A 8 44.07 -4.83 -40.37
N ASN A 9 43.77 -3.57 -40.69
CA ASN A 9 44.33 -2.44 -39.96
C ASN A 9 43.79 -2.47 -38.51
N ASP A 10 44.57 -2.06 -37.52
CA ASP A 10 44.24 -2.12 -36.09
C ASP A 10 42.85 -1.54 -35.76
N ASN A 11 42.44 -0.53 -36.52
CA ASN A 11 41.10 0.07 -36.42
C ASN A 11 39.96 -0.90 -36.77
N ASN A 12 40.14 -1.78 -37.76
CA ASN A 12 39.15 -2.79 -38.16
C ASN A 12 39.02 -3.89 -37.10
N LEU A 13 40.13 -4.26 -36.44
CA LEU A 13 40.14 -5.22 -35.34
C LEU A 13 39.42 -4.66 -34.11
N LEU A 14 39.69 -3.39 -33.77
CA LEU A 14 39.02 -2.69 -32.67
C LEU A 14 37.50 -2.58 -32.90
N LEU A 15 37.08 -2.20 -34.12
CA LEU A 15 35.68 -2.15 -34.50
C LEU A 15 34.99 -3.52 -34.38
N ALA A 16 35.64 -4.59 -34.85
CA ALA A 16 35.11 -5.94 -34.74
C ALA A 16 34.93 -6.38 -33.28
N LEU A 17 35.89 -6.08 -32.40
CA LEU A 17 35.79 -6.37 -30.96
C LEU A 17 34.65 -5.59 -30.29
N ILE A 18 34.47 -4.30 -30.62
CA ILE A 18 33.36 -3.49 -30.09
C ILE A 18 32.01 -4.10 -30.51
N VAL A 19 31.87 -4.49 -31.79
CA VAL A 19 30.64 -5.10 -32.29
C VAL A 19 30.36 -6.42 -31.58
N ILE A 20 31.36 -7.30 -31.43
CA ILE A 20 31.22 -8.58 -30.73
C ILE A 20 30.81 -8.36 -29.27
N CYS A 21 31.49 -7.46 -28.55
CA CYS A 21 31.16 -7.13 -27.16
C CYS A 21 29.74 -6.57 -27.04
N THR A 22 29.30 -5.74 -27.99
CA THR A 22 27.95 -5.18 -28.01
C THR A 22 26.90 -6.26 -28.25
N VAL A 23 27.13 -7.17 -29.21
CA VAL A 23 26.23 -8.30 -29.49
C VAL A 23 26.15 -9.25 -28.29
N LEU A 24 27.26 -9.55 -27.62
CA LEU A 24 27.29 -10.36 -26.41
C LEU A 24 26.54 -9.67 -25.26
N ALA A 25 26.72 -8.37 -25.07
CA ALA A 25 26.00 -7.60 -24.06
C ALA A 25 24.48 -7.60 -24.31
N ILE A 26 24.04 -7.39 -25.55
CA ILE A 26 22.63 -7.45 -25.94
C ILE A 26 22.06 -8.87 -25.74
N SER A 27 22.81 -9.90 -26.14
CA SER A 27 22.40 -11.29 -25.97
C SER A 27 22.26 -11.68 -24.50
N PHE A 28 23.21 -11.26 -23.66
CA PHE A 28 23.16 -11.45 -22.21
C PHE A 28 21.98 -10.70 -21.58
N TYR A 29 21.75 -9.45 -21.99
CA TYR A 29 20.62 -8.64 -21.53
C TYR A 29 19.28 -9.31 -21.86
N HIS A 30 19.09 -9.77 -23.11
CA HIS A 30 17.88 -10.48 -23.52
C HIS A 30 17.73 -11.84 -22.82
N GLY A 31 18.82 -12.58 -22.63
CA GLY A 31 18.83 -13.84 -21.87
C GLY A 31 18.40 -13.63 -20.43
N LYS A 32 18.98 -12.64 -19.74
CA LYS A 32 18.63 -12.25 -18.37
C LYS A 32 17.15 -11.87 -18.27
N ASN A 33 16.64 -11.03 -19.18
CA ASN A 33 15.23 -10.62 -19.19
C ASN A 33 14.26 -11.80 -19.42
N ARG A 34 14.57 -12.71 -20.35
CA ARG A 34 13.75 -13.92 -20.59
C ARG A 34 13.76 -14.84 -19.36
N TYR A 35 14.94 -15.06 -18.77
CA TYR A 35 15.08 -15.87 -17.55
C TYR A 35 14.30 -15.28 -16.37
N GLN A 36 14.40 -13.96 -16.15
CA GLN A 36 13.62 -13.28 -15.12
C GLN A 36 12.11 -13.40 -15.35
N LYS A 37 11.64 -13.24 -16.60
CA LYS A 37 10.22 -13.46 -16.95
C LYS A 37 9.77 -14.89 -16.67
N TYR A 38 10.58 -15.88 -17.03
CA TYR A 38 10.30 -17.29 -16.74
C TYR A 38 10.21 -17.55 -15.23
N LEU A 39 11.19 -17.06 -14.46
CA LEU A 39 11.17 -17.22 -13.00
C LEU A 39 9.95 -16.54 -12.39
N ARG A 40 9.59 -15.30 -12.79
CA ARG A 40 8.37 -14.64 -12.32
C ARG A 40 7.13 -15.50 -12.58
N LYS A 41 6.99 -16.11 -13.76
CA LYS A 41 5.89 -17.04 -14.06
C LYS A 41 5.90 -18.29 -13.17
N TYR A 42 7.07 -18.86 -12.92
CA TYR A 42 7.23 -20.03 -12.07
C TYR A 42 6.83 -19.73 -10.61
N TYR A 43 7.36 -18.64 -10.04
CA TYR A 43 7.06 -18.24 -8.66
C TYR A 43 5.65 -17.70 -8.48
N LYS A 44 4.99 -17.21 -9.54
CA LYS A 44 3.56 -16.88 -9.53
C LYS A 44 2.68 -18.08 -9.16
N LYS A 45 3.13 -19.32 -9.38
CA LYS A 45 2.39 -20.53 -8.99
C LYS A 45 2.69 -21.04 -7.58
N LYS A 46 3.53 -20.34 -6.80
CA LYS A 46 4.03 -20.80 -5.49
C LYS A 46 3.35 -20.15 -4.28
N VAL A 47 2.39 -19.24 -4.46
CA VAL A 47 1.53 -18.84 -3.35
C VAL A 47 0.60 -20.01 -3.03
N ASP A 48 0.37 -20.27 -1.74
CA ASP A 48 -0.56 -21.32 -1.31
C ASP A 48 -1.92 -21.12 -2.01
N LYS A 49 -2.47 -22.19 -2.55
CA LYS A 49 -3.77 -22.15 -3.23
C LYS A 49 -4.84 -21.59 -2.30
N VAL A 50 -4.82 -21.95 -1.01
CA VAL A 50 -5.76 -21.43 -0.01
C VAL A 50 -5.67 -19.90 0.09
N LEU A 51 -4.46 -19.34 0.08
CA LEU A 51 -4.28 -17.87 0.11
C LEU A 51 -4.76 -17.19 -1.18
N VAL A 52 -4.66 -17.87 -2.32
CA VAL A 52 -5.16 -17.36 -3.61
C VAL A 52 -6.68 -17.39 -3.65
N ASP A 53 -7.28 -18.47 -3.16
CA ASP A 53 -8.73 -18.64 -3.07
C ASP A 53 -9.31 -17.60 -2.10
N ASP A 54 -8.75 -17.48 -0.88
CA ASP A 54 -9.14 -16.47 0.11
C ASP A 54 -9.02 -15.04 -0.44
N PHE A 55 -8.00 -14.76 -1.26
CA PHE A 55 -7.82 -13.47 -1.92
C PHE A 55 -8.92 -13.17 -2.91
N GLN A 56 -9.34 -14.15 -3.71
CA GLN A 56 -10.46 -13.97 -4.62
C GLN A 56 -11.76 -13.75 -3.86
N ASP A 57 -11.98 -14.50 -2.79
CA ASP A 57 -13.17 -14.38 -1.95
C ASP A 57 -13.26 -13.01 -1.27
N VAL A 58 -12.17 -12.53 -0.68
CA VAL A 58 -12.12 -11.17 -0.09
C VAL A 58 -12.43 -10.12 -1.15
N LEU A 59 -11.80 -10.17 -2.33
CA LEU A 59 -12.07 -9.19 -3.39
C LEU A 59 -13.53 -9.21 -3.83
N LYS A 60 -14.09 -10.41 -4.03
CA LYS A 60 -15.50 -10.57 -4.44
C LYS A 60 -16.46 -10.06 -3.38
N SER A 61 -16.21 -10.35 -2.09
CA SER A 61 -17.06 -9.86 -1.00
C SER A 61 -17.11 -8.33 -0.96
N GLY A 62 -16.03 -7.65 -1.36
CA GLY A 62 -16.00 -6.20 -1.42
C GLY A 62 -16.95 -5.60 -2.47
N ASP A 63 -17.40 -6.37 -3.44
CA ASP A 63 -18.28 -5.93 -4.53
C ASP A 63 -19.78 -6.14 -4.23
N GLU A 64 -20.12 -6.59 -3.01
CA GLU A 64 -21.51 -6.77 -2.56
C GLU A 64 -22.21 -5.44 -2.29
N ASP A 65 -23.47 -5.30 -2.73
CA ASP A 65 -24.25 -4.07 -2.57
C ASP A 65 -24.51 -3.68 -1.10
N ASN A 66 -24.64 -4.67 -0.21
CA ASN A 66 -24.88 -4.48 1.23
C ASN A 66 -23.65 -4.86 2.06
N LEU A 67 -22.47 -4.41 1.61
CA LEU A 67 -21.20 -4.73 2.24
C LEU A 67 -21.16 -4.34 3.73
N ASP A 68 -21.04 -5.33 4.61
CA ASP A 68 -20.62 -5.11 6.00
C ASP A 68 -19.16 -4.67 6.00
N MET A 69 -18.96 -3.35 6.01
CA MET A 69 -17.64 -2.74 5.88
C MET A 69 -16.70 -3.19 7.00
N ALA A 70 -17.18 -3.32 8.24
CA ALA A 70 -16.32 -3.70 9.35
C ALA A 70 -15.85 -5.16 9.21
N HIS A 71 -16.75 -6.07 8.83
CA HIS A 71 -16.41 -7.46 8.55
C HIS A 71 -15.44 -7.58 7.36
N TYR A 72 -15.70 -6.85 6.28
CA TYR A 72 -14.83 -6.82 5.10
C TYR A 72 -13.42 -6.34 5.45
N LEU A 73 -13.29 -5.23 6.17
CA LEU A 73 -12.00 -4.69 6.61
C LEU A 73 -11.23 -5.70 7.45
N LYS A 74 -11.90 -6.34 8.42
CA LYS A 74 -11.29 -7.36 9.28
C LYS A 74 -10.72 -8.53 8.47
N ASN A 75 -11.49 -9.06 7.53
CA ASN A 75 -11.06 -10.19 6.70
C ASN A 75 -9.93 -9.80 5.75
N ASN A 76 -10.02 -8.61 5.13
CA ASN A 76 -8.99 -8.09 4.25
C ASN A 76 -7.66 -7.88 4.99
N ILE A 77 -7.68 -7.18 6.14
CA ILE A 77 -6.48 -6.95 6.98
C ILE A 77 -5.87 -8.29 7.43
N SER A 78 -6.70 -9.24 7.87
CA SER A 78 -6.23 -10.57 8.29
C SER A 78 -5.52 -11.31 7.16
N LEU A 79 -6.08 -11.28 5.95
CA LEU A 79 -5.47 -11.90 4.78
C LEU A 79 -4.16 -11.22 4.37
N GLN A 80 -4.07 -9.88 4.44
CA GLN A 80 -2.81 -9.17 4.23
C GLN A 80 -1.73 -9.67 5.21
N GLY A 81 -2.08 -9.84 6.49
CA GLY A 81 -1.18 -10.38 7.51
C GLY A 81 -0.67 -11.79 7.19
N ARG A 82 -1.57 -12.68 6.73
CA ARG A 82 -1.22 -14.04 6.31
C ARG A 82 -0.32 -14.06 5.07
N LEU A 83 -0.59 -13.21 4.08
CA LEU A 83 0.27 -13.06 2.90
C LEU A 83 1.66 -12.51 3.25
N TRP A 84 1.73 -11.57 4.20
CA TRP A 84 3.00 -11.06 4.71
C TRP A 84 3.80 -12.15 5.44
N TYR A 85 3.13 -13.00 6.20
CA TYR A 85 3.77 -14.11 6.90
C TYR A 85 4.31 -15.15 5.91
N ASP A 86 3.49 -15.62 4.96
CA ASP A 86 3.95 -16.57 3.93
C ASP A 86 5.06 -16.00 3.04
N LYS A 87 5.04 -14.68 2.77
CA LYS A 87 6.17 -13.99 2.13
C LYS A 87 7.44 -14.13 2.98
N LYS A 88 7.36 -13.81 4.27
CA LYS A 88 8.52 -13.76 5.18
C LYS A 88 9.20 -15.13 5.31
N ASP A 89 8.42 -16.20 5.29
CA ASP A 89 8.93 -17.57 5.32
C ASP A 89 9.72 -17.92 4.05
N LYS A 90 9.30 -17.38 2.89
CA LYS A 90 9.97 -17.59 1.59
C LYS A 90 11.14 -16.66 1.35
N ASP A 91 11.12 -15.49 1.98
CA ASP A 91 12.13 -14.45 1.86
C ASP A 91 12.18 -13.63 3.16
N LYS A 92 13.32 -13.76 3.88
CA LYS A 92 13.56 -13.08 5.15
C LYS A 92 13.68 -11.57 5.03
N THR A 93 13.58 -11.00 3.82
CA THR A 93 13.46 -9.55 3.68
C THR A 93 12.12 -9.03 4.18
N TYR A 94 12.19 -7.84 4.75
CA TYR A 94 11.06 -7.15 5.38
C TYR A 94 9.91 -6.82 4.39
N ARG A 95 8.78 -6.36 4.94
CA ARG A 95 7.46 -6.17 4.30
C ARG A 95 7.36 -5.05 3.25
N VAL A 96 8.37 -4.84 2.39
CA VAL A 96 8.38 -3.67 1.51
C VAL A 96 8.46 -4.05 0.04
N LYS A 97 9.55 -4.71 -0.38
CA LYS A 97 9.80 -4.95 -1.80
C LYS A 97 9.68 -6.42 -2.20
N PRO A 98 9.20 -6.70 -3.42
CA PRO A 98 9.14 -8.05 -3.94
C PRO A 98 10.52 -8.51 -4.41
N MET A 99 10.93 -9.71 -4.02
CA MET A 99 11.88 -10.46 -4.82
C MET A 99 11.16 -11.28 -5.88
N ILE A 100 11.91 -11.84 -6.83
CA ILE A 100 11.39 -12.79 -7.83
C ILE A 100 10.58 -13.92 -7.17
N LYS A 101 10.97 -14.38 -5.97
CA LYS A 101 10.29 -15.45 -5.23
C LYS A 101 8.95 -15.05 -4.62
N THR A 102 8.74 -13.77 -4.34
CA THR A 102 7.61 -13.26 -3.55
C THR A 102 6.86 -12.15 -4.27
N HIS A 103 7.06 -12.03 -5.58
CA HIS A 103 6.44 -10.97 -6.39
C HIS A 103 4.92 -11.03 -6.34
N LEU A 104 4.35 -12.24 -6.43
CA LEU A 104 2.91 -12.41 -6.36
C LEU A 104 2.33 -12.04 -4.98
N HIS A 105 3.03 -12.34 -3.88
CA HIS A 105 2.59 -11.93 -2.54
C HIS A 105 2.40 -10.42 -2.45
N ILE A 106 3.42 -9.67 -2.90
CA ILE A 106 3.37 -8.20 -2.87
C ILE A 106 2.31 -7.66 -3.82
N GLU A 107 2.16 -8.26 -5.00
CA GLU A 107 1.09 -7.91 -5.96
C GLU A 107 -0.30 -8.07 -5.33
N MET A 108 -0.54 -9.21 -4.65
CA MET A 108 -1.79 -9.48 -3.93
C MET A 108 -1.99 -8.52 -2.76
N ILE A 109 -0.97 -8.28 -1.93
CA ILE A 109 -1.05 -7.34 -0.81
C ILE A 109 -1.34 -5.93 -1.29
N HIS A 110 -0.64 -5.46 -2.33
CA HIS A 110 -0.88 -4.15 -2.92
C HIS A 110 -2.34 -4.02 -3.39
N LYS A 111 -2.86 -5.03 -4.09
CA LYS A 111 -4.26 -5.02 -4.53
C LYS A 111 -5.24 -5.03 -3.35
N LEU A 112 -5.01 -5.86 -2.32
CA LEU A 112 -5.85 -5.90 -1.12
C LEU A 112 -5.87 -4.56 -0.39
N LYS A 113 -4.70 -3.92 -0.22
CA LYS A 113 -4.59 -2.60 0.41
C LYS A 113 -5.31 -1.53 -0.39
N VAL A 114 -5.09 -1.47 -1.71
CA VAL A 114 -5.79 -0.50 -2.57
C VAL A 114 -7.30 -0.69 -2.47
N GLU A 115 -7.80 -1.92 -2.61
CA GLU A 115 -9.24 -2.20 -2.52
C GLU A 115 -9.82 -1.88 -1.14
N LEU A 116 -9.10 -2.23 -0.06
CA LEU A 116 -9.44 -1.87 1.30
C LEU A 116 -9.66 -0.36 1.43
N TRP A 117 -8.66 0.41 1.03
CA TRP A 117 -8.66 1.87 1.16
C TRP A 117 -9.72 2.53 0.28
N ILE A 118 -9.85 2.09 -0.98
CA ILE A 118 -10.83 2.67 -1.90
C ILE A 118 -12.25 2.43 -1.41
N LYS A 119 -12.58 1.21 -0.95
CA LYS A 119 -13.92 0.90 -0.44
C LYS A 119 -14.20 1.62 0.88
N ALA A 120 -13.24 1.63 1.81
CA ALA A 120 -13.36 2.36 3.08
C ALA A 120 -13.58 3.87 2.87
N ILE A 121 -12.76 4.52 2.04
CA ILE A 121 -12.89 5.94 1.76
C ILE A 121 -14.21 6.24 1.04
N SER A 122 -14.64 5.38 0.11
CA SER A 122 -15.93 5.56 -0.59
C SER A 122 -17.12 5.42 0.35
N ARG A 123 -17.04 4.54 1.36
CA ARG A 123 -18.07 4.42 2.38
C ARG A 123 -18.09 5.63 3.31
N LEU A 124 -16.93 6.14 3.73
CA LEU A 124 -16.85 7.40 4.49
C LEU A 124 -17.40 8.60 3.70
N GLU A 125 -17.14 8.63 2.39
CA GLU A 125 -17.68 9.65 1.49
C GLU A 125 -19.22 9.57 1.44
N ALA A 126 -19.79 8.38 1.30
CA ALA A 126 -21.24 8.19 1.36
C ALA A 126 -21.82 8.65 2.71
N GLU A 127 -21.19 8.30 3.82
CA GLU A 127 -21.57 8.78 5.16
C GLU A 127 -21.55 10.31 5.26
N TYR A 128 -20.54 10.96 4.68
CA TYR A 128 -20.47 12.43 4.61
C TYR A 128 -21.62 13.03 3.77
N GLN A 129 -21.96 12.42 2.63
CA GLN A 129 -23.05 12.91 1.77
C GLN A 129 -24.43 12.85 2.45
N HIS A 130 -24.63 11.96 3.43
CA HIS A 130 -25.88 11.86 4.19
C HIS A 130 -25.99 12.83 5.37
N ARG A 131 -24.94 13.62 5.66
CA ARG A 131 -24.88 14.53 6.81
C ARG A 131 -25.11 15.98 6.42
N ILE A 132 -25.45 16.80 7.42
CA ILE A 132 -25.54 18.25 7.30
C ILE A 132 -24.13 18.83 7.18
N LYS A 133 -23.71 19.08 5.93
CA LYS A 133 -22.35 19.54 5.60
C LYS A 133 -21.97 20.87 6.26
N SER A 134 -22.93 21.76 6.50
CA SER A 134 -22.66 23.07 7.15
C SER A 134 -22.14 22.95 8.59
N GLU A 135 -22.33 21.79 9.23
CA GLU A 135 -21.83 21.51 10.58
C GLU A 135 -20.45 20.80 10.57
N ILE A 136 -19.97 20.40 9.39
CA ILE A 136 -18.74 19.63 9.22
C ILE A 136 -17.70 20.52 8.53
N LEU A 137 -17.11 21.43 9.30
CA LEU A 137 -16.15 22.42 8.78
C LEU A 137 -14.80 21.84 8.36
N CYS A 138 -14.47 20.63 8.79
CA CYS A 138 -13.17 19.98 8.56
C CYS A 138 -13.14 19.11 7.29
N VAL A 139 -14.27 18.86 6.63
CA VAL A 139 -14.36 17.96 5.47
C VAL A 139 -14.94 18.70 4.27
N ASP A 140 -14.26 18.60 3.12
CA ASP A 140 -14.74 19.10 1.83
C ASP A 140 -15.01 17.96 0.83
N ASP A 141 -15.89 18.21 -0.15
CA ASP A 141 -16.28 17.20 -1.16
C ASP A 141 -15.08 16.64 -1.96
N LYS A 142 -13.99 17.40 -2.13
CA LYS A 142 -12.80 16.94 -2.87
C LYS A 142 -11.84 16.14 -1.99
N MET A 143 -12.01 16.16 -0.67
CA MET A 143 -11.13 15.50 0.29
C MET A 143 -11.02 13.99 0.02
N PHE A 144 -12.15 13.31 -0.19
CA PHE A 144 -12.20 11.88 -0.45
C PHE A 144 -11.49 11.49 -1.73
N HIS A 145 -11.67 12.26 -2.80
CA HIS A 145 -10.94 12.06 -4.06
C HIS A 145 -9.42 12.21 -3.87
N ARG A 146 -8.99 13.24 -3.12
CA ARG A 146 -7.56 13.45 -2.80
C ARG A 146 -6.99 12.28 -2.00
N MET A 147 -7.72 11.77 -0.99
CA MET A 147 -7.29 10.63 -0.19
C MET A 147 -7.10 9.37 -1.06
N LYS A 148 -8.09 9.01 -1.89
CA LYS A 148 -8.04 7.84 -2.79
C LYS A 148 -6.82 7.89 -3.71
N LYS A 149 -6.58 9.05 -4.35
CA LYS A 149 -5.43 9.23 -5.24
C LYS A 149 -4.10 9.14 -4.46
N LYS A 150 -4.03 9.75 -3.28
CA LYS A 150 -2.82 9.77 -2.46
C LYS A 150 -2.43 8.38 -1.99
N ILE A 151 -3.38 7.61 -1.44
CA ILE A 151 -3.09 6.27 -0.93
C ILE A 151 -2.67 5.31 -2.05
N GLN A 152 -3.32 5.37 -3.21
CA GLN A 152 -2.91 4.57 -4.37
C GLN A 152 -1.47 4.88 -4.80
N ASN A 153 -1.11 6.16 -4.83
CA ASN A 153 0.25 6.56 -5.22
C ASN A 153 1.28 6.09 -4.20
N ILE A 154 1.09 6.35 -2.90
CA ILE A 154 2.09 5.98 -1.88
C ILE A 154 2.27 4.45 -1.79
N LEU A 155 1.18 3.68 -1.90
CA LEU A 155 1.24 2.22 -1.90
C LEU A 155 1.94 1.68 -3.15
N PHE A 156 1.70 2.28 -4.32
CA PHE A 156 2.40 1.90 -5.55
C PHE A 156 3.90 2.14 -5.43
N LEU A 157 4.31 3.31 -4.94
CA LEU A 157 5.71 3.65 -4.71
C LEU A 157 6.37 2.65 -3.74
N ASP A 158 5.72 2.37 -2.60
CA ASP A 158 6.35 1.58 -1.54
C ASP A 158 6.32 0.08 -1.78
N LEU A 159 5.28 -0.46 -2.41
CA LEU A 159 5.15 -1.90 -2.61
C LEU A 159 5.62 -2.35 -3.99
N VAL A 160 5.39 -1.56 -5.03
CA VAL A 160 5.51 -2.02 -6.43
C VAL A 160 6.72 -1.43 -7.14
N GLN A 161 7.01 -0.14 -6.94
CA GLN A 161 8.08 0.53 -7.68
C GLN A 161 9.48 0.17 -7.13
N ASP A 162 10.38 -0.27 -8.00
CA ASP A 162 11.75 -0.62 -7.60
C ASP A 162 12.56 0.64 -7.25
N ASN A 163 13.39 0.56 -6.19
CA ASN A 163 14.31 1.62 -5.74
C ASN A 163 13.68 2.99 -5.44
N VAL A 164 12.36 3.04 -5.29
CA VAL A 164 11.62 4.25 -4.91
C VAL A 164 10.80 3.96 -3.67
N PHE A 165 10.63 4.98 -2.85
CA PHE A 165 9.75 4.99 -1.69
C PHE A 165 9.01 6.32 -1.63
N SER A 166 7.84 6.32 -1.02
CA SER A 166 7.17 7.56 -0.66
C SER A 166 7.83 8.15 0.59
N PRO A 167 8.13 9.46 0.63
CA PRO A 167 8.46 10.14 1.88
C PRO A 167 7.46 9.78 2.99
N THR A 168 7.97 9.49 4.18
CA THR A 168 7.14 9.13 5.36
C THR A 168 6.15 10.23 5.72
N GLU A 169 6.51 11.50 5.48
CA GLU A 169 5.64 12.66 5.65
C GLU A 169 4.31 12.51 4.89
N ASN A 170 4.32 11.92 3.69
CA ASN A 170 3.09 11.69 2.92
C ASN A 170 2.08 10.78 3.64
N TYR A 171 2.56 9.82 4.44
CA TYR A 171 1.69 8.96 5.24
C TYR A 171 1.06 9.75 6.38
N PHE A 172 1.83 10.58 7.09
CA PHE A 172 1.28 11.43 8.15
C PHE A 172 0.33 12.50 7.62
N GLU A 173 0.62 13.09 6.47
CA GLU A 173 -0.32 13.99 5.81
C GLU A 173 -1.64 13.28 5.45
N LEU A 174 -1.59 12.03 4.96
CA LEU A 174 -2.79 11.24 4.73
C LEU A 174 -3.52 10.94 6.05
N PHE A 175 -2.78 10.59 7.10
CA PHE A 175 -3.33 10.29 8.42
C PHE A 175 -4.08 11.51 8.98
N ASN A 176 -3.51 12.71 8.87
CA ASN A 176 -4.16 13.96 9.27
C ASN A 176 -5.48 14.19 8.52
N ILE A 177 -5.51 14.02 7.20
CA ILE A 177 -6.74 14.16 6.41
C ILE A 177 -7.78 13.12 6.85
N LEU A 178 -7.34 11.91 7.17
CA LEU A 178 -8.22 10.84 7.63
C LEU A 178 -8.81 11.13 9.03
N GLN A 179 -8.06 11.79 9.90
CA GLN A 179 -8.56 12.23 11.21
C GLN A 179 -9.72 13.22 11.10
N ASP A 180 -9.74 14.10 10.09
CA ASP A 180 -10.88 14.99 9.85
C ASP A 180 -12.15 14.18 9.50
N ALA A 181 -12.02 13.14 8.68
CA ALA A 181 -13.12 12.22 8.40
C ALA A 181 -13.55 11.43 9.65
N TYR A 182 -12.61 10.99 10.47
CA TYR A 182 -12.91 10.31 11.73
C TYR A 182 -13.61 11.21 12.73
N LYS A 183 -13.21 12.48 12.82
CA LYS A 183 -13.81 13.47 13.70
C LYS A 183 -15.31 13.63 13.40
N MET A 184 -15.67 13.71 12.12
CA MET A 184 -17.07 13.73 11.68
C MET A 184 -17.85 12.53 12.23
N VAL A 185 -17.28 11.32 12.13
CA VAL A 185 -17.95 10.08 12.55
C VAL A 185 -18.02 9.98 14.07
N PHE A 186 -16.88 10.02 14.77
CA PHE A 186 -16.80 9.76 16.20
C PHE A 186 -17.47 10.85 17.05
N LEU A 187 -17.47 12.09 16.57
CA LEU A 187 -18.14 13.21 17.25
C LEU A 187 -19.56 13.47 16.73
N ASN A 188 -20.09 12.54 15.91
CA ASN A 188 -21.46 12.56 15.40
C ASN A 188 -21.86 13.88 14.70
N MET A 189 -20.94 14.52 13.99
CA MET A 189 -21.17 15.83 13.38
C MET A 189 -22.14 15.75 12.20
N GLY A 190 -23.03 16.75 12.08
CA GLY A 190 -23.96 16.85 10.95
C GLY A 190 -25.10 15.83 10.99
N LEU A 191 -25.40 15.25 12.16
CA LEU A 191 -26.54 14.36 12.36
C LEU A 191 -27.59 15.01 13.26
N ASN A 192 -28.85 14.89 12.85
CA ASN A 192 -30.01 15.54 13.52
C ASN A 192 -30.53 14.80 14.76
N TYR A 193 -30.03 13.60 15.04
CA TYR A 193 -30.52 12.79 16.16
C TYR A 193 -29.54 12.84 17.32
N HIS A 194 -30.09 12.91 18.53
CA HIS A 194 -29.30 12.80 19.75
C HIS A 194 -28.81 11.37 19.92
N VAL A 195 -27.50 11.23 20.15
CA VAL A 195 -26.87 9.98 20.58
C VAL A 195 -26.79 9.97 22.11
N ASP A 196 -26.88 8.79 22.71
CA ASP A 196 -26.75 8.66 24.15
C ASP A 196 -25.35 9.10 24.63
N LYS A 197 -25.28 9.66 25.84
CA LYS A 197 -24.02 10.14 26.44
C LYS A 197 -22.93 9.07 26.50
N SER A 198 -23.31 7.80 26.66
CA SER A 198 -22.37 6.67 26.65
C SER A 198 -21.69 6.50 25.27
N ILE A 199 -22.45 6.68 24.19
CA ILE A 199 -21.98 6.62 22.80
C ILE A 199 -21.06 7.82 22.51
N GLU A 200 -21.46 9.03 22.93
CA GLU A 200 -20.64 10.24 22.77
C GLU A 200 -19.27 10.11 23.46
N ILE A 201 -19.25 9.58 24.69
CA ILE A 201 -18.01 9.31 25.44
C ILE A 201 -17.18 8.26 24.71
N SER A 202 -17.80 7.18 24.23
CA SER A 202 -17.12 6.13 23.47
C SER A 202 -16.45 6.67 22.21
N GLY A 203 -17.19 7.46 21.41
CA GLY A 203 -16.68 8.10 20.21
C GLY A 203 -15.51 9.03 20.51
N SER A 204 -15.66 9.91 21.51
CA SER A 204 -14.60 10.82 21.94
C SER A 204 -13.33 10.09 22.38
N ASN A 205 -13.48 9.02 23.16
CA ASN A 205 -12.35 8.20 23.62
C ASN A 205 -11.63 7.51 22.45
N ASN A 206 -12.38 6.98 21.47
CA ASN A 206 -11.79 6.36 20.29
C ASN A 206 -11.02 7.39 19.46
N PHE A 207 -11.58 8.59 19.25
CA PHE A 207 -10.91 9.64 18.51
C PHE A 207 -9.61 10.11 19.20
N GLN A 208 -9.62 10.29 20.52
CA GLN A 208 -8.42 10.63 21.29
C GLN A 208 -7.33 9.55 21.19
N LYS A 209 -7.70 8.25 21.21
CA LYS A 209 -6.74 7.15 21.02
C LYS A 209 -6.06 7.20 19.64
N ILE A 210 -6.80 7.59 18.60
CA ILE A 210 -6.25 7.74 17.24
C ILE A 210 -5.24 8.90 17.19
N ILE A 211 -5.59 10.04 17.79
CA ILE A 211 -4.69 11.20 17.88
C ILE A 211 -3.39 10.80 18.60
N GLN A 212 -3.50 10.17 19.77
CA GLN A 212 -2.33 9.74 20.54
C GLN A 212 -1.46 8.77 19.74
N ARG A 213 -2.06 7.79 19.06
CA ARG A 213 -1.32 6.82 18.23
C ARG A 213 -0.54 7.50 17.11
N MET A 214 -1.10 8.52 16.47
CA MET A 214 -0.39 9.26 15.43
C MET A 214 0.85 9.96 15.98
N GLU A 215 0.73 10.62 17.15
CA GLU A 215 1.86 11.27 17.82
C GLU A 215 2.94 10.24 18.23
N ASP A 216 2.52 9.11 18.79
CA ASP A 216 3.42 8.02 19.18
C ASP A 216 4.21 7.48 17.97
N LEU A 217 3.52 7.22 16.84
CA LEU A 217 4.15 6.75 15.60
C LEU A 217 5.10 7.80 15.01
N LYS A 218 4.77 9.08 15.12
CA LYS A 218 5.63 10.17 14.64
C LYS A 218 6.91 10.27 15.46
N LEU A 219 6.82 10.06 16.77
CA LEU A 219 7.99 9.97 17.65
C LEU A 219 8.82 8.70 17.36
N GLU A 220 8.18 7.54 17.26
CA GLU A 220 8.83 6.25 16.98
C GLU A 220 9.59 6.26 15.65
N HIS A 221 9.02 6.90 14.62
CA HIS A 221 9.55 6.90 13.26
C HIS A 221 10.16 8.24 12.82
N ASN A 222 10.54 9.10 13.77
CA ASN A 222 11.10 10.44 13.49
C ASN A 222 12.33 10.42 12.56
N VAL A 223 13.16 9.38 12.61
CA VAL A 223 14.31 9.23 11.69
C VAL A 223 13.83 9.04 10.25
N ALA A 224 12.87 8.13 10.03
CA ALA A 224 12.27 7.91 8.72
C ALA A 224 11.51 9.14 8.23
N PHE A 225 10.90 9.90 9.14
CA PHE A 225 10.23 11.18 8.84
C PHE A 225 11.18 12.21 8.24
N ARG A 226 12.44 12.26 8.69
CA ARG A 226 13.45 13.23 8.23
C ARG A 226 14.31 12.74 7.06
N THR A 227 14.14 11.48 6.65
CA THR A 227 14.98 10.86 5.62
C THR A 227 14.51 11.29 4.22
N THR A 228 15.43 11.82 3.39
CA THR A 228 15.16 12.27 2.02
C THR A 228 15.84 11.38 0.96
N PHE A 229 15.68 11.70 -0.33
CA PHE A 229 15.91 10.81 -1.47
C PHE A 229 17.35 10.24 -1.64
N ASP A 230 18.40 10.87 -1.11
CA ASP A 230 19.78 10.35 -1.17
C ASP A 230 20.06 9.40 0.01
N SER A 231 19.51 8.20 -0.08
CA SER A 231 19.55 7.21 1.00
C SER A 231 20.13 5.88 0.54
N SER A 232 20.94 5.25 1.39
CA SER A 232 21.42 3.88 1.22
C SER A 232 20.26 2.89 1.13
N GLU A 233 20.48 1.70 0.54
CA GLU A 233 19.45 0.64 0.52
C GLU A 233 18.93 0.28 1.92
N ARG A 234 19.77 0.42 2.95
CA ARG A 234 19.40 0.16 4.34
C ARG A 234 18.40 1.21 4.84
N GLU A 235 18.62 2.47 4.53
CA GLU A 235 17.72 3.58 4.88
C GLU A 235 16.40 3.48 4.12
N ILE A 236 16.44 3.18 2.82
CA ILE A 236 15.23 2.91 2.02
C ILE A 236 14.40 1.79 2.66
N ARG A 237 15.04 0.70 3.10
CA ARG A 237 14.35 -0.38 3.81
C ARG A 237 13.77 0.06 5.16
N ASN A 238 14.42 0.97 5.88
CA ASN A 238 13.89 1.47 7.16
C ASN A 238 12.70 2.40 6.96
N VAL A 239 12.77 3.31 5.97
CA VAL A 239 11.64 4.16 5.59
C VAL A 239 10.45 3.32 5.16
N GLY A 240 10.66 2.36 4.26
CA GLY A 240 9.58 1.47 3.83
C GLY A 240 8.93 0.68 4.98
N LYS A 241 9.70 0.29 6.02
CA LYS A 241 9.13 -0.34 7.22
C LYS A 241 8.27 0.62 8.03
N ALA A 242 8.76 1.83 8.28
CA ALA A 242 8.01 2.86 8.99
C ALA A 242 6.71 3.18 8.25
N ASN A 243 6.77 3.37 6.93
CA ASN A 243 5.59 3.61 6.10
C ASN A 243 4.55 2.49 6.21
N MET A 244 4.98 1.23 6.16
CA MET A 244 4.05 0.10 6.32
C MET A 244 3.46 0.01 7.74
N ALA A 245 4.25 0.30 8.77
CA ALA A 245 3.74 0.34 10.15
C ALA A 245 2.68 1.44 10.33
N ILE A 246 2.92 2.63 9.79
CA ILE A 246 1.95 3.73 9.80
C ILE A 246 0.69 3.36 9.00
N CYS A 247 0.86 2.74 7.84
CA CYS A 247 -0.26 2.25 7.02
C CYS A 247 -1.13 1.23 7.77
N GLU A 248 -0.51 0.25 8.42
CA GLU A 248 -1.20 -0.77 9.21
C GLU A 248 -1.96 -0.16 10.41
N ALA A 249 -1.39 0.87 11.05
CA ALA A 249 -2.06 1.61 12.11
C ALA A 249 -3.31 2.35 11.59
N MET A 250 -3.21 3.04 10.45
CA MET A 250 -4.35 3.70 9.82
C MET A 250 -5.44 2.71 9.38
N GLU A 251 -5.07 1.52 8.89
CA GLU A 251 -6.01 0.44 8.54
C GLU A 251 -6.78 -0.07 9.78
N ALA A 252 -6.09 -0.20 10.92
CA ALA A 252 -6.73 -0.57 12.18
C ALA A 252 -7.69 0.54 12.68
N ASP A 253 -7.36 1.80 12.46
CA ASP A 253 -8.22 2.94 12.80
C ASP A 253 -9.45 3.02 11.88
N LEU A 254 -9.30 2.71 10.59
CA LEU A 254 -10.43 2.54 9.67
C LEU A 254 -11.38 1.45 10.18
N TYR A 255 -10.85 0.28 10.54
CA TYR A 255 -11.67 -0.80 11.09
C TYR A 255 -12.42 -0.36 12.35
N THR A 256 -11.73 0.31 13.28
CA THR A 256 -12.34 0.84 14.52
C THR A 256 -13.46 1.85 14.22
N CYS A 257 -13.27 2.72 13.22
CA CYS A 257 -14.28 3.68 12.77
C CYS A 257 -15.53 2.98 12.22
N PHE A 258 -15.37 1.93 11.41
CA PHE A 258 -16.51 1.20 10.86
C PHE A 258 -17.23 0.31 11.87
N GLU A 259 -16.53 -0.27 12.85
CA GLU A 259 -17.17 -0.94 13.97
C GLU A 259 -18.02 0.05 14.78
N TYR A 260 -17.51 1.26 15.02
CA TYR A 260 -18.27 2.30 15.70
C TYR A 260 -19.52 2.71 14.91
N LEU A 261 -19.41 2.92 13.59
CA LEU A 261 -20.58 3.20 12.73
C LEU A 261 -21.61 2.07 12.75
N LYS A 262 -21.16 0.81 12.77
CA LYS A 262 -22.05 -0.35 12.87
C LYS A 262 -22.82 -0.34 14.18
N HIS A 263 -22.17 -0.01 15.29
CA HIS A 263 -22.81 0.13 16.59
C HIS A 263 -23.80 1.30 16.67
N LEU A 264 -23.57 2.39 15.94
CA LEU A 264 -24.51 3.52 15.88
C LEU A 264 -25.83 3.17 15.14
N ASN A 265 -25.76 2.24 14.20
CA ASN A 265 -26.89 1.86 13.34
C ASN A 265 -27.62 0.59 13.82
N SER A 266 -27.18 -0.01 14.93
CA SER A 266 -27.78 -1.20 15.56
C SER A 266 -28.73 -0.81 16.67
#